data_AF-A0A8S0ZH24-F1
#
_entry.id   AF-A0A8S0ZH24-F1
#
_cell.length_a   1.000
_cell.length_b   1.000
_cell.length_c   1.000
_cell.angle_alpha   90.00
_cell.angle_beta   90.00
_cell.angle_gamma   90.00
#
_symmetry.space_group_name_H-M   'P 1'
#
loop_
_entity.id
_entity.type
_entity.pdbx_description
1 polymer ?
#
loop_
_entity_poly.entity_id
_entity_poly.type
_entity_poly.pdbx_seq_one_letter_code
_entity_poly.pdbx_strand_id
1 'polypeptide(L)'
;MVSAISNLLTVLFMTTHHVVEILDKGENGVSIFLPLAKAFDALSVPLLKLKLENIVKRSKKLELFQIYLTDRTQSVKIGKHLSGSVPINHGVRQGSILGPTLYTRNSLSI
;
A
#
# COMPACT_ATOMS: atom_id res chain seq x y z
N MET A 1 -8.03 -10.34 -9.91
CA MET A 1 -7.09 -10.09 -11.02
C MET A 1 -7.72 -9.29 -12.15
N VAL A 2 -8.87 -9.72 -12.70
CA VAL A 2 -9.61 -8.99 -13.76
C VAL A 2 -9.99 -7.55 -13.36
N SER A 3 -10.44 -7.33 -12.12
CA SER A 3 -10.75 -5.97 -11.61
C SER A 3 -9.54 -5.03 -11.55
N ALA A 4 -8.33 -5.54 -11.26
CA ALA A 4 -7.13 -4.71 -11.20
C ALA A 4 -6.69 -4.24 -12.59
N ILE A 5 -6.80 -5.11 -13.59
CA ILE A 5 -6.52 -4.78 -15.00
C ILE A 5 -7.56 -3.77 -15.52
N SER A 6 -8.84 -3.97 -15.20
CA SER A 6 -9.92 -3.03 -15.55
C SER A 6 -9.67 -1.63 -14.96
N ASN A 7 -9.32 -1.54 -13.67
CA ASN A 7 -9.03 -0.25 -13.02
C ASN A 7 -7.85 0.48 -13.67
N LEU A 8 -6.79 -0.25 -14.04
CA LEU A 8 -5.63 0.35 -14.72
C LEU A 8 -6.01 0.88 -16.11
N LEU A 9 -6.79 0.12 -16.86
CA LEU A 9 -7.29 0.54 -18.18
C LEU A 9 -8.15 1.80 -18.07
N THR A 10 -9.03 1.86 -17.07
CA THR A 10 -9.86 3.04 -16.79
C THR A 10 -9.01 4.26 -16.46
N VAL A 11 -8.02 4.14 -15.58
CA VAL A 11 -7.13 5.27 -15.23
C VAL A 11 -6.36 5.75 -16.47
N LEU A 12 -5.84 4.84 -17.28
CA LEU A 12 -5.14 5.19 -18.51
C LEU A 12 -6.07 5.94 -19.48
N PHE A 13 -7.27 5.41 -19.72
CA PHE A 13 -8.26 6.02 -20.60
C PHE A 13 -8.65 7.43 -20.14
N MET A 14 -8.97 7.59 -18.86
CA MET A 14 -9.34 8.90 -18.27
C MET A 14 -8.18 9.89 -18.37
N THR A 15 -6.95 9.43 -18.16
CA THR A 15 -5.76 10.30 -18.27
C THR A 15 -5.53 10.73 -19.71
N THR A 16 -5.64 9.81 -20.68
CA THR A 16 -5.50 10.15 -22.10
C THR A 16 -6.56 11.12 -22.57
N HIS A 17 -7.81 10.94 -22.12
CA HIS A 17 -8.90 11.87 -22.44
C HIS A 17 -8.61 13.27 -21.91
N HIS A 18 -8.15 13.37 -20.66
CA HIS A 18 -7.83 14.64 -20.04
C HIS A 18 -6.65 15.36 -20.71
N VAL A 19 -5.62 14.62 -21.14
CA VAL A 19 -4.50 15.19 -21.91
C VAL A 19 -5.00 15.74 -23.25
N VAL A 20 -5.86 15.01 -23.95
CA VAL A 20 -6.45 15.48 -25.22
C VAL A 20 -7.26 16.76 -25.01
N GLU A 21 -8.09 16.84 -23.97
CA GLU A 21 -8.86 18.06 -23.65
C GLU A 21 -7.98 19.29 -23.39
N ILE A 22 -6.85 19.11 -22.71
CA ILE A 22 -5.90 20.19 -22.43
C ILE A 22 -5.26 20.67 -23.75
N LEU A 23 -4.87 19.73 -24.62
CA LEU A 23 -4.30 20.04 -25.92
C LEU A 23 -5.30 20.75 -26.84
N ASP A 24 -6.57 20.31 -26.86
CA ASP A 24 -7.63 20.92 -27.66
C ASP A 24 -7.94 22.36 -27.24
N LYS A 25 -7.72 22.70 -25.96
CA LYS A 25 -7.84 24.07 -25.44
C LYS A 25 -6.61 24.94 -25.73
N GLY A 26 -5.54 24.39 -26.29
CA GLY A 26 -4.26 25.07 -26.48
C GLY A 26 -3.54 25.35 -25.16
N GLU A 27 -3.88 24.63 -24.09
CA GLU A 27 -3.27 24.76 -22.77
C GLU A 27 -2.07 23.82 -22.64
N ASN A 28 -1.15 24.15 -21.74
CA ASN A 28 -0.03 23.27 -21.39
C ASN A 28 -0.37 22.47 -20.13
N GLY A 29 -0.23 21.15 -20.19
CA GLY A 29 -0.43 20.24 -19.06
C GLY A 29 0.76 19.31 -18.87
N VAL A 30 1.04 18.96 -17.61
CA VAL A 30 2.06 17.97 -17.24
C VAL A 30 1.39 16.84 -16.48
N SER A 31 1.58 15.61 -16.93
CA SER A 31 1.14 14.41 -16.22
C SER A 31 2.33 13.67 -15.62
N ILE A 32 2.25 13.32 -14.34
CA ILE A 32 3.29 12.60 -13.61
C ILE A 32 2.74 11.25 -13.19
N PHE A 33 3.35 10.18 -13.70
CA PHE A 33 3.00 8.80 -13.33
C PHE A 33 4.02 8.27 -12.33
N LEU A 34 3.56 8.00 -11.10
CA LEU A 34 4.39 7.42 -10.05
C LEU A 34 4.05 5.94 -9.90
N PRO A 35 4.90 5.01 -10.39
CA PRO A 35 4.65 3.58 -10.21
C PRO A 35 4.86 3.21 -8.75
N LEU A 36 3.76 3.08 -8.00
CA LEU A 36 3.75 2.54 -6.64
C LEU A 36 3.82 1.02 -6.69
N ALA A 37 4.98 0.47 -7.05
CA ALA A 37 5.21 -0.96 -6.98
C ALA A 37 5.18 -1.42 -5.51
N LYS A 38 4.43 -2.49 -5.23
CA LYS A 38 4.38 -3.14 -3.91
C LYS A 38 4.06 -2.17 -2.77
N ALA A 39 3.07 -1.30 -2.98
CA ALA A 39 2.71 -0.27 -2.03
C ALA A 39 2.32 -0.82 -0.63
N PHE A 40 1.77 -2.04 -0.58
CA PHE A 40 1.49 -2.76 0.67
C PHE A 40 2.75 -3.26 1.39
N ASP A 41 3.85 -3.48 0.68
CA ASP A 41 5.11 -3.98 1.24
C ASP A 41 6.03 -2.83 1.66
N ALA A 42 5.84 -1.63 1.08
CA ALA A 42 6.62 -0.43 1.34
C ALA A 42 6.23 0.32 2.64
N LEU A 43 5.15 -0.08 3.32
CA LEU A 43 4.69 0.60 4.53
C LEU A 43 5.67 0.42 5.70
N SER A 44 6.14 1.52 6.29
CA SER A 44 6.93 1.46 7.53
C SER A 44 6.03 1.09 8.72
N VAL A 45 6.27 -0.08 9.32
CA VAL A 45 5.52 -0.52 10.52
C VAL A 45 5.70 0.44 11.70
N PRO A 46 6.92 0.94 12.01
CA PRO A 46 7.09 1.95 13.06
C PRO A 46 6.26 3.22 12.84
N LEU A 47 6.25 3.75 11.61
CA LEU A 47 5.48 4.96 11.29
C LEU A 47 3.98 4.71 11.38
N LEU A 48 3.51 3.56 10.88
CA LEU A 48 2.11 3.17 10.95
C LEU A 48 1.66 3.02 12.42
N LYS A 49 2.49 2.45 13.28
CA LYS A 49 2.22 2.32 14.71
C LYS A 49 2.05 3.69 15.37
N LEU A 50 2.97 4.63 15.13
CA LEU A 50 2.86 6.01 15.65
C LEU A 50 1.57 6.70 15.19
N LYS A 51 1.22 6.58 13.91
CA LYS A 51 -0.04 7.13 13.37
C LYS A 51 -1.27 6.50 14.04
N LEU A 52 -1.27 5.18 14.22
CA LEU A 52 -2.39 4.48 14.87
C LEU A 52 -2.54 4.85 16.35
N GLU A 53 -1.42 5.04 17.07
CA GLU A 53 -1.42 5.53 18.45
C GLU A 53 -2.09 6.91 18.58
N ASN A 54 -1.80 7.80 17.62
CA ASN A 54 -2.41 9.14 17.57
C ASN A 54 -3.90 9.12 17.21
N ILE A 55 -4.31 8.25 16.27
CA ILE A 55 -5.70 8.21 15.77
C ILE A 55 -6.63 7.47 16.74
N VAL A 56 -6.22 6.29 17.19
CA VAL A 56 -7.11 5.37 17.92
C VAL A 56 -7.16 5.73 19.41
N LYS A 57 -6.13 6.43 19.93
CA LYS A 57 -5.87 6.69 21.35
C LYS A 57 -5.87 5.40 22.19
N ARG A 58 -5.30 5.41 23.39
CA ARG A 58 -5.12 4.20 24.24
C ARG A 58 -6.45 3.45 24.44
N SER A 59 -6.65 2.39 23.67
CA SER A 59 -7.85 1.54 23.70
C SER A 59 -7.48 0.11 23.31
N LYS A 60 -8.32 -0.87 23.67
CA LYS A 60 -8.15 -2.29 23.28
C LYS A 60 -7.99 -2.51 21.77
N LYS A 61 -8.44 -1.56 20.94
CA LYS A 61 -8.28 -1.60 19.48
C LYS A 61 -6.82 -1.45 19.06
N LEU A 62 -6.02 -0.70 19.81
CA LEU A 62 -4.59 -0.50 19.54
C LEU A 62 -3.78 -1.79 19.72
N GLU A 63 -4.14 -2.60 20.71
CA GLU A 63 -3.51 -3.91 20.97
C GLU A 63 -3.71 -4.87 19.80
N LEU A 64 -4.92 -4.91 19.23
CA LEU A 64 -5.22 -5.72 18.04
C LEU A 64 -4.38 -5.29 16.82
N PHE A 65 -4.14 -3.99 16.64
CA PHE A 65 -3.23 -3.51 15.60
C PHE A 65 -1.77 -3.84 15.88
N GLN A 66 -1.33 -3.79 17.13
CA GLN A 66 0.04 -4.17 17.49
C GLN A 66 0.28 -5.65 17.17
N ILE A 67 -0.60 -6.55 17.63
CA ILE A 67 -0.53 -7.99 17.33
C ILE A 67 -0.58 -8.28 15.82
N TYR A 68 -1.36 -7.49 15.06
CA TYR A 68 -1.42 -7.65 13.61
C TYR A 68 -0.11 -7.26 12.89
N LEU A 69 0.59 -6.24 13.41
CA LEU A 69 1.79 -5.66 12.78
C LEU A 69 3.11 -6.28 13.26
N THR A 70 3.18 -6.81 14.49
CA THR A 70 4.39 -7.36 15.12
C THR A 70 4.57 -8.87 14.89
N ASP A 71 5.76 -9.38 15.25
CA ASP A 71 6.12 -10.81 15.25
C ASP A 71 5.94 -11.52 13.91
N ARG A 72 6.16 -10.79 12.82
CA ARG A 72 6.15 -11.32 11.46
C ARG A 72 7.56 -11.72 11.07
N THR A 73 7.69 -12.91 10.47
CA THR A 73 8.96 -13.40 9.93
C THR A 73 8.77 -14.00 8.54
N GLN A 74 9.85 -14.06 7.76
CA GLN A 74 9.89 -14.69 6.44
C GLN A 74 11.04 -15.67 6.33
N SER A 75 10.81 -16.72 5.54
CA SER A 75 11.82 -17.67 5.08
C SER A 75 11.57 -17.98 3.61
N VAL A 76 12.63 -18.32 2.88
CA VAL A 76 12.57 -18.70 1.47
C VAL A 76 12.87 -20.18 1.34
N LYS A 77 12.04 -20.91 0.58
CA LYS A 77 12.26 -22.32 0.26
C LYS A 77 12.61 -22.47 -1.22
N ILE A 78 13.74 -23.09 -1.53
CA ILE A 78 14.18 -23.42 -2.89
C ILE A 78 14.39 -24.93 -2.97
N GLY A 79 13.49 -25.62 -3.68
CA GLY A 79 13.47 -27.08 -3.74
C GLY A 79 13.31 -27.70 -2.34
N LYS A 80 14.38 -28.36 -1.87
CA LYS A 80 14.41 -29.00 -0.55
C LYS A 80 15.04 -28.12 0.55
N HIS A 81 15.65 -26.99 0.18
CA HIS A 81 16.34 -26.12 1.13
C HIS A 81 15.41 -25.02 1.64
N LEU A 82 15.46 -24.75 2.95
CA LEU A 82 14.72 -23.69 3.62
C LEU A 82 15.72 -22.73 4.28
N SER A 83 15.58 -21.42 4.04
CA SER A 83 16.41 -20.42 4.71
C SER A 83 16.07 -20.32 6.20
N GLY A 84 16.96 -19.70 6.97
CA GLY A 84 16.60 -19.20 8.30
C GLY A 84 15.41 -18.23 8.25
N SER A 85 14.80 -18.01 9.41
CA SER A 85 13.70 -17.07 9.58
C SER A 85 14.24 -15.66 9.89
N VAL A 86 13.74 -14.66 9.16
CA VAL A 86 14.17 -13.26 9.28
C VAL A 86 12.94 -12.40 9.62
N PRO A 87 13.03 -11.46 10.59
CA PRO A 87 11.92 -10.58 10.94
C PRO A 87 11.50 -9.63 9.79
N ILE A 88 10.21 -9.33 9.73
CA ILE A 88 9.61 -8.41 8.75
C ILE A 88 9.12 -7.14 9.46
N ASN A 89 9.80 -6.02 9.20
CA ASN A 89 9.50 -4.71 9.80
C ASN A 89 8.79 -3.74 8.84
N HIS A 90 8.34 -4.25 7.69
CA HIS A 90 7.74 -3.46 6.62
C HIS A 90 6.46 -4.13 6.11
N GLY A 91 5.63 -3.32 5.49
CA GLY A 91 4.40 -3.73 4.87
C GLY A 91 3.30 -4.21 5.80
N VAL A 92 2.17 -4.63 5.22
CA VAL A 92 1.02 -5.23 5.91
C VAL A 92 0.75 -6.63 5.34
N ARG A 93 0.04 -7.49 6.08
CA ARG A 93 -0.29 -8.85 5.59
C ARG A 93 -1.29 -8.74 4.43
N GLN A 94 -0.86 -9.07 3.21
CA GLN A 94 -1.74 -9.16 2.05
C GLN A 94 -2.77 -10.29 2.24
N GLY A 95 -4.00 -10.11 1.76
CA GLY A 95 -5.11 -11.06 1.97
C GLY A 95 -5.86 -10.90 3.30
N SER A 96 -5.42 -9.99 4.17
CA SER A 96 -6.20 -9.59 5.34
C SER A 96 -7.14 -8.43 5.04
N ILE A 97 -8.28 -8.37 5.74
CA ILE A 97 -9.24 -7.25 5.64
C ILE A 97 -8.59 -5.92 6.07
N LEU A 98 -7.67 -5.97 7.05
CA LEU A 98 -7.01 -4.78 7.59
C LEU A 98 -5.94 -4.19 6.66
N GLY A 99 -5.30 -5.00 5.81
CA GLY A 99 -4.22 -4.56 4.94
C GLY A 99 -4.61 -3.38 4.04
N PRO A 100 -5.68 -3.49 3.23
CA PRO A 100 -6.22 -2.40 2.43
C PRO A 100 -6.53 -1.14 3.24
N THR A 101 -7.23 -1.28 4.37
CA THR A 101 -7.64 -0.14 5.20
C THR A 101 -6.45 0.60 5.83
N LEU A 102 -5.44 -0.15 6.29
CA LEU A 102 -4.23 0.41 6.88
C LEU A 102 -3.37 1.13 5.84
N TYR A 103 -3.26 0.59 4.63
CA TYR A 103 -2.57 1.24 3.53
C TYR A 103 -3.21 2.60 3.18
N THR A 104 -4.52 2.62 2.93
CA THR A 104 -5.23 3.86 2.59
C THR A 104 -5.06 4.93 3.68
N ARG A 105 -5.12 4.55 4.96
CA ARG A 105 -4.89 5.50 6.07
C ARG A 105 -3.46 5.99 6.16
N ASN A 106 -2.46 5.17 5.86
CA ASN A 106 -1.08 5.62 5.90
C ASN A 106 -0.76 6.59 4.75
N SER A 107 -1.31 6.35 3.57
CA SER A 107 -1.04 7.11 2.34
C SER A 107 -1.72 8.49 2.30
N LEU A 108 -2.76 8.73 3.11
CA LEU A 108 -3.52 9.99 3.16
C LEU A 108 -2.99 11.02 4.18
N SER A 109 -1.79 10.83 4.72
CA SER A 109 -1.17 11.78 5.68
C SER A 109 0.22 12.22 5.26
N ILE A 110 0.43 12.38 3.95
CA ILE A 110 1.54 13.16 3.37
C ILE A 110 0.99 14.57 3.13
#